data_AF-A0AAW6DLN5-F1
#
_entry.id   AF-A0AAW6DLN5-F1
#
_cell.length_a   1.000
_cell.length_b   1.000
_cell.length_c   1.000
_cell.angle_alpha   90.00
_cell.angle_beta   90.00
_cell.angle_gamma   90.00
#
_symmetry.space_group_name_H-M   'P 1'
#
loop_
_entity.id
_entity.type
_entity.pdbx_description
1 polymer ?
#
loop_
_entity_poly.entity_id
_entity_poly.type
_entity_poly.pdbx_seq_one_letter_code
_entity_poly.pdbx_strand_id
1 'polypeptide(L)'
;MIGESIQGTALVYDSEGNLINKEDAESVSGLYDWENCPMIQQIEDETAIPSTFTVIPVKKRGTQYQIPEVMFTSEALVIFTKEDGSGWELREGDEIQIHLEEYETKDFRVEGQMIGYKLIHNGELKKAEDVREGLRQNCILSATEKGEYYPCLIGRSSDITTLKNGTITVIEK
;
A
#
# COMPACT_ATOMS: atom_id res chain seq x y z
N MET A 1 -25.74 -4.79 -17.60
CA MET A 1 -24.67 -4.41 -16.67
C MET A 1 -24.98 -5.08 -15.34
N ILE A 2 -24.58 -6.35 -15.19
CA ILE A 2 -24.63 -7.13 -13.95
C ILE A 2 -23.28 -7.84 -13.93
N GLY A 3 -22.47 -7.62 -12.90
CA GLY A 3 -21.19 -8.33 -12.70
C GLY A 3 -19.90 -7.54 -12.92
N GLU A 4 -19.92 -6.22 -13.06
CA GLU A 4 -18.68 -5.44 -13.07
C GLU A 4 -18.22 -5.17 -11.62
N SER A 5 -17.13 -5.83 -11.22
CA SER A 5 -16.42 -5.53 -9.98
C SER A 5 -15.56 -4.28 -10.17
N ILE A 6 -15.69 -3.30 -9.27
CA ILE A 6 -14.73 -2.20 -9.19
C ILE A 6 -13.46 -2.80 -8.57
N GLN A 7 -12.45 -3.05 -9.41
CA GLN A 7 -11.13 -3.52 -9.01
C GLN A 7 -10.10 -2.43 -9.29
N GLY A 8 -9.01 -2.43 -8.53
CA GLY A 8 -7.94 -1.46 -8.70
C GLY A 8 -8.37 0.00 -8.46
N THR A 9 -8.98 0.33 -7.33
CA THR A 9 -9.15 1.74 -6.92
C THR A 9 -8.66 1.92 -5.49
N ALA A 10 -7.97 3.04 -5.22
CA ALA A 10 -7.70 3.50 -3.86
C ALA A 10 -8.13 4.97 -3.68
N LEU A 11 -8.79 5.25 -2.55
CA LEU A 11 -9.28 6.57 -2.16
C LEU A 11 -8.58 6.98 -0.86
N VAL A 12 -7.99 8.16 -0.84
CA VAL A 12 -7.19 8.66 0.28
C VAL A 12 -7.89 9.86 0.89
N TYR A 13 -8.04 9.85 2.22
CA TYR A 13 -8.72 10.90 2.95
C TYR A 13 -7.77 11.65 3.88
N ASP A 14 -7.93 12.96 3.96
CA ASP A 14 -7.26 13.74 5.00
C ASP A 14 -7.96 13.56 6.38
N SER A 15 -7.39 14.17 7.41
CA SER A 15 -7.93 14.12 8.78
C SER A 15 -9.29 14.81 8.95
N GLU A 16 -9.70 15.63 7.99
CA GLU A 16 -11.02 16.29 7.97
C GLU A 16 -12.06 15.46 7.20
N GLY A 17 -11.65 14.33 6.60
CA GLY A 17 -12.49 13.46 5.81
C GLY A 17 -12.64 13.88 4.34
N ASN A 18 -11.79 14.80 3.85
CA ASN A 18 -11.81 15.20 2.45
C ASN A 18 -11.02 14.20 1.59
N LEU A 19 -11.57 13.82 0.43
CA LEU A 19 -10.87 13.00 -0.57
C LEU A 19 -9.74 13.83 -1.22
N ILE A 20 -8.49 13.38 -1.10
CA ILE A 20 -7.31 14.15 -1.56
C ILE A 20 -6.73 13.67 -2.89
N ASN A 21 -7.06 12.46 -3.36
CA ASN A 21 -6.55 11.90 -4.63
C ASN A 21 -7.66 11.78 -5.69
N LYS A 22 -8.58 12.75 -5.72
CA LYS A 22 -9.79 12.68 -6.57
C LYS A 22 -9.47 12.52 -8.07
N GLU A 23 -8.47 13.23 -8.57
CA GLU A 23 -8.06 13.17 -9.98
C GLU A 23 -7.53 11.77 -10.34
N ASP A 24 -6.71 11.17 -9.49
CA ASP A 24 -6.19 9.81 -9.68
C ASP A 24 -7.30 8.75 -9.62
N ALA A 25 -8.26 8.93 -8.71
CA ALA A 25 -9.39 8.02 -8.54
C ALA A 25 -10.40 8.07 -9.70
N GLU A 26 -10.54 9.21 -10.38
CA GLU A 26 -11.41 9.37 -11.56
C GLU A 26 -10.72 8.93 -12.87
N SER A 27 -9.38 8.81 -12.87
CA SER A 27 -8.57 8.43 -14.03
C SER A 27 -8.54 6.92 -14.33
N VAL A 28 -9.15 6.08 -13.48
CA VAL A 28 -9.06 4.61 -13.58
C VAL A 28 -10.01 4.01 -14.63
N SER A 29 -10.05 4.60 -15.83
CA SER A 29 -10.64 3.97 -17.01
C SER A 29 -9.54 3.33 -17.86
N GLY A 30 -8.82 2.35 -17.31
CA GLY A 30 -7.75 1.64 -18.01
C GLY A 30 -7.23 0.48 -17.18
N LEU A 31 -7.18 -0.71 -17.78
CA LEU A 31 -6.55 -1.90 -17.19
C LEU A 31 -5.02 -1.71 -17.17
N TYR A 32 -4.40 -1.98 -16.02
CA TYR A 32 -2.95 -2.08 -15.77
C TYR A 32 -2.15 -0.77 -15.87
N ASP A 33 -2.41 0.17 -14.95
CA ASP A 33 -1.70 1.46 -14.91
C ASP A 33 -0.27 1.40 -14.32
N TRP A 34 0.18 0.23 -13.87
CA TRP A 34 1.47 0.11 -13.17
C TRP A 34 2.67 0.58 -14.01
N GLU A 35 2.61 0.49 -15.35
CA GLU A 35 3.67 0.96 -16.25
C GLU A 35 3.88 2.48 -16.18
N ASN A 36 2.89 3.24 -15.72
CA ASN A 36 2.99 4.69 -15.51
C ASN A 36 3.45 5.05 -14.10
N CYS A 37 3.72 4.06 -13.23
CA CYS A 37 4.21 4.31 -11.88
C CYS A 37 5.70 4.68 -11.91
N PRO A 38 6.10 5.89 -11.47
CA PRO A 38 7.49 6.33 -11.56
C PRO A 38 8.45 5.51 -10.67
N MET A 39 7.93 4.80 -9.66
CA MET A 39 8.71 3.94 -8.78
C MET A 39 8.86 2.51 -9.32
N ILE A 40 8.10 2.10 -10.35
CA ILE A 40 8.16 0.73 -10.90
C ILE A 40 8.72 0.80 -12.32
N GLN A 41 9.91 0.23 -12.49
CA GLN A 41 10.59 0.07 -13.78
C GLN A 41 10.50 -1.38 -14.28
N GLN A 42 10.40 -2.34 -13.36
CA GLN A 42 10.23 -3.75 -13.66
C GLN A 42 9.46 -4.47 -12.56
N ILE A 43 8.92 -5.64 -12.89
CA ILE A 43 8.24 -6.53 -11.96
C ILE A 43 9.05 -7.83 -11.92
N GLU A 44 9.41 -8.29 -10.72
CA GLU A 44 10.12 -9.56 -10.55
C GLU A 44 9.28 -10.72 -11.11
N ASP A 45 9.91 -11.69 -11.77
CA ASP A 45 9.23 -12.80 -12.42
C ASP A 45 8.23 -13.53 -11.49
N GLU A 46 7.08 -13.92 -12.06
CA GLU A 46 5.97 -14.60 -11.35
C GLU A 46 5.29 -13.75 -10.26
N THR A 47 5.59 -12.46 -10.15
CA THR A 47 4.85 -11.53 -9.29
C THR A 47 3.48 -11.23 -9.89
N ALA A 48 2.44 -11.29 -9.07
CA ALA A 48 1.10 -10.86 -9.48
C ALA A 48 1.11 -9.37 -9.83
N ILE A 49 0.71 -9.04 -11.06
CA ILE A 49 0.66 -7.67 -11.56
C ILE A 49 -0.52 -6.94 -10.92
N PRO A 50 -0.32 -5.79 -10.26
CA PRO A 50 -1.41 -5.00 -9.72
C PRO A 50 -2.24 -4.36 -10.86
N SER A 51 -3.55 -4.22 -10.67
CA SER A 51 -4.41 -3.60 -11.70
C SER A 51 -4.30 -2.07 -11.70
N THR A 52 -4.08 -1.45 -10.53
CA THR A 52 -3.79 -0.03 -10.37
C THR A 52 -2.69 0.20 -9.34
N PHE A 53 -2.20 1.43 -9.26
CA PHE A 53 -1.45 1.89 -8.10
C PHE A 53 -1.98 3.23 -7.59
N THR A 54 -1.65 3.56 -6.34
CA THR A 54 -1.86 4.89 -5.77
C THR A 54 -0.69 5.21 -4.87
N VAL A 55 -0.14 6.41 -5.03
CA VAL A 55 1.03 6.87 -4.29
C VAL A 55 0.57 7.76 -3.14
N ILE A 56 1.01 7.43 -1.92
CA ILE A 56 0.63 8.16 -0.71
C ILE A 56 1.89 8.67 -0.01
N PRO A 57 2.16 9.99 -0.05
CA PRO A 57 3.19 10.58 0.78
C PRO A 57 2.77 10.55 2.26
N VAL A 58 3.59 9.92 3.10
CA VAL A 58 3.33 9.80 4.54
C VAL A 58 4.08 10.87 5.35
N LYS A 59 3.38 11.48 6.30
CA LYS A 59 3.92 12.60 7.10
C LYS A 59 4.75 12.10 8.27
N LYS A 60 5.95 12.65 8.45
CA LYS A 60 6.79 12.31 9.60
C LYS A 60 6.25 12.93 10.89
N ARG A 61 6.16 12.11 11.95
CA ARG A 61 5.76 12.50 13.31
C ARG A 61 6.67 11.78 14.31
N GLY A 62 7.68 12.49 14.81
CA GLY A 62 8.71 11.90 15.67
C GLY A 62 9.54 10.87 14.92
N THR A 63 9.56 9.63 15.42
CA THR A 63 10.28 8.50 14.82
C THR A 63 9.46 7.70 13.81
N GLN A 64 8.18 8.03 13.64
CA GLN A 64 7.25 7.30 12.80
C GLN A 64 6.74 8.16 11.64
N TYR A 65 6.22 7.50 10.61
CA TYR A 65 5.48 8.12 9.51
C TYR A 65 4.02 7.71 9.59
N GLN A 66 3.10 8.66 9.44
CA GLN A 66 1.67 8.41 9.59
C GLN A 66 1.04 8.07 8.23
N ILE A 67 0.37 6.92 8.18
CA ILE A 67 -0.45 6.51 7.04
C ILE A 67 -1.84 7.13 7.24
N PRO A 68 -2.37 7.88 6.25
CA PRO A 68 -3.71 8.46 6.32
C PRO A 68 -4.79 7.39 6.25
N GLU A 69 -6.04 7.82 6.43
CA GLU A 69 -7.19 6.97 6.11
C GLU A 69 -7.20 6.66 4.60
N VAL A 70 -7.32 5.38 4.27
CA VAL A 70 -7.32 4.92 2.88
C VAL A 70 -8.32 3.78 2.70
N MET A 71 -9.08 3.85 1.62
CA MET A 71 -9.94 2.78 1.15
C MET A 71 -9.39 2.21 -0.13
N PHE A 72 -9.26 0.89 -0.26
CA PHE A 72 -8.79 0.30 -1.51
C PHE A 72 -9.40 -1.07 -1.77
N THR A 73 -9.55 -1.39 -3.05
CA THR A 73 -10.14 -2.66 -3.52
C THR A 73 -9.07 -3.73 -3.74
N SER A 74 -9.51 -4.95 -4.04
CA SER A 74 -8.64 -6.01 -4.57
C SER A 74 -7.70 -5.50 -5.66
N GLU A 75 -6.46 -5.99 -5.62
CA GLU A 75 -5.39 -5.74 -6.60
C GLU A 75 -4.94 -4.27 -6.76
N ALA A 76 -5.47 -3.34 -5.97
CA ALA A 76 -4.95 -1.98 -5.88
C ALA A 76 -3.64 -1.97 -5.09
N LEU A 77 -2.55 -1.51 -5.70
CA LEU A 77 -1.26 -1.33 -5.04
C LEU A 77 -1.17 0.06 -4.41
N VAL A 78 -1.17 0.13 -3.08
CA VAL A 78 -0.93 1.38 -2.34
C VAL A 78 0.56 1.48 -2.05
N ILE A 79 1.23 2.50 -2.58
CA ILE A 79 2.68 2.72 -2.46
C ILE A 79 2.90 3.89 -1.50
N PHE A 80 3.68 3.70 -0.44
CA PHE A 80 4.04 4.78 0.47
C PHE A 80 5.36 5.42 0.11
N THR A 81 5.42 6.75 0.18
CA THR A 81 6.62 7.56 -0.04
C THR A 81 6.84 8.53 1.12
N LYS A 82 8.05 9.09 1.25
CA LYS A 82 8.26 10.29 2.08
C LYS A 82 7.53 11.49 1.45
N GLU A 83 7.37 12.57 2.23
CA GLU A 83 6.68 13.79 1.77
C GLU A 83 7.29 14.43 0.51
N ASP A 84 8.57 14.17 0.23
CA ASP A 84 9.27 14.61 -0.99
C ASP A 84 9.13 13.65 -2.18
N GLY A 85 8.38 12.55 -2.02
CA GLY A 85 8.19 11.51 -3.02
C GLY A 85 9.25 10.40 -3.02
N SER A 86 10.35 10.54 -2.27
CA SER A 86 11.42 9.54 -2.22
C SER A 86 11.05 8.32 -1.37
N GLY A 87 11.68 7.19 -1.68
CA GLY A 87 11.66 5.97 -0.86
C GLY A 87 12.69 6.03 0.26
N TRP A 88 12.73 5.01 1.10
CA TRP A 88 13.70 4.92 2.19
C TRP A 88 14.99 4.26 1.70
N GLU A 89 16.12 4.93 1.94
CA GLU A 89 17.45 4.38 1.67
C GLU A 89 17.83 3.41 2.78
N LEU A 90 17.86 2.12 2.49
CA LEU A 90 18.11 1.04 3.44
C LEU A 90 19.33 0.22 3.05
N ARG A 91 19.86 -0.54 4.01
CA ARG A 91 20.91 -1.54 3.84
C ARG A 91 20.37 -2.92 4.23
N GLU A 92 21.09 -3.95 3.79
CA GLU A 92 20.77 -5.33 4.17
C GLU A 92 20.62 -5.46 5.70
N GLY A 93 19.48 -6.00 6.14
CA GLY A 93 19.16 -6.20 7.56
C GLY A 93 18.32 -5.09 8.20
N ASP A 94 18.25 -3.91 7.59
CA ASP A 94 17.33 -2.84 8.01
C ASP A 94 15.87 -3.30 7.84
N GLU A 95 14.97 -2.73 8.65
CA GLU A 95 13.57 -3.14 8.68
C GLU A 95 12.62 -1.96 8.49
N ILE A 96 11.53 -2.21 7.76
CA ILE A 96 10.34 -1.38 7.71
C ILE A 96 9.24 -2.11 8.49
N GLN A 97 8.81 -1.52 9.59
CA GLN A 97 7.69 -2.01 10.39
C GLN A 97 6.43 -1.22 10.06
N ILE A 98 5.36 -1.93 9.71
CA ILE A 98 4.07 -1.34 9.34
C ILE A 98 3.02 -1.83 10.34
N HIS A 99 2.32 -0.88 10.96
CA HIS A 99 1.16 -1.12 11.81
C HIS A 99 -0.07 -0.52 11.15
N LEU A 100 -1.15 -1.28 11.02
CA LEU A 100 -2.42 -0.83 10.45
C LEU A 100 -3.58 -1.10 11.42
N GLU A 101 -4.55 -0.20 11.43
CA GLU A 101 -5.87 -0.39 12.05
C GLU A 101 -6.96 -0.21 10.99
N GLU A 102 -7.83 -1.20 10.83
CA GLU A 102 -8.98 -1.18 9.93
C GLU A 102 -10.26 -0.74 10.66
N TYR A 103 -11.23 -0.23 9.91
CA TYR A 103 -12.60 -0.08 10.40
C TYR A 103 -13.28 -1.43 10.54
N GLU A 104 -14.07 -1.58 11.61
CA GLU A 104 -14.97 -2.73 11.76
C GLU A 104 -16.09 -2.65 10.72
N THR A 105 -16.23 -3.69 9.89
CA THR A 105 -17.36 -3.81 8.96
C THR A 105 -18.56 -4.40 9.69
N LYS A 106 -19.76 -3.83 9.48
CA LYS A 106 -20.96 -4.22 10.23
C LYS A 106 -21.53 -5.58 9.84
N ASP A 107 -21.19 -6.07 8.65
CA ASP A 107 -22.07 -7.03 8.00
C ASP A 107 -21.56 -8.48 8.02
N PHE A 108 -20.30 -8.83 7.73
CA PHE A 108 -19.95 -10.28 7.61
C PHE A 108 -18.53 -10.73 7.98
N ARG A 109 -17.54 -9.84 8.16
CA ARG A 109 -16.19 -10.22 8.64
C ARG A 109 -15.79 -9.40 9.86
N VAL A 110 -15.80 -10.07 11.02
CA VAL A 110 -15.28 -9.50 12.27
C VAL A 110 -13.75 -9.49 12.29
N GLU A 111 -13.12 -10.17 11.32
CA GLU A 111 -11.68 -10.47 11.34
C GLU A 111 -10.82 -9.50 10.49
N GLY A 112 -11.40 -8.47 9.86
CA GLY A 112 -10.66 -7.54 8.98
C GLY A 112 -10.50 -8.06 7.54
N GLN A 113 -9.76 -7.34 6.69
CA GLN A 113 -9.54 -7.72 5.30
C GLN A 113 -8.14 -8.31 5.07
N MET A 114 -8.00 -9.13 4.03
CA MET A 114 -6.69 -9.65 3.62
C MET A 114 -5.88 -8.57 2.91
N ILE A 115 -4.71 -8.26 3.45
CA ILE A 115 -3.78 -7.27 2.91
C ILE A 115 -2.45 -7.96 2.64
N GLY A 116 -1.95 -7.83 1.41
CA GLY A 116 -0.59 -8.22 1.05
C GLY A 116 0.39 -7.08 1.32
N TYR A 117 1.48 -7.35 2.01
CA TYR A 117 2.57 -6.40 2.23
C TYR A 117 3.71 -6.71 1.27
N LYS A 118 4.13 -5.71 0.49
CA LYS A 118 5.16 -5.86 -0.56
C LYS A 118 6.21 -4.75 -0.47
N LEU A 119 7.31 -4.95 -1.19
CA LEU A 119 8.36 -3.95 -1.39
C LEU A 119 8.55 -3.67 -2.88
N ILE A 120 8.76 -2.41 -3.22
CA ILE A 120 9.49 -2.01 -4.42
C ILE A 120 10.91 -1.67 -3.98
N HIS A 121 11.91 -2.16 -4.69
CA HIS A 121 13.32 -1.87 -4.40
C HIS A 121 14.05 -1.49 -5.68
N ASN A 122 14.65 -0.30 -5.69
CA ASN A 122 15.38 0.26 -6.85
C ASN A 122 14.62 0.13 -8.19
N GLY A 123 13.31 0.35 -8.19
CA GLY A 123 12.49 0.25 -9.40
C GLY A 123 11.86 -1.15 -9.63
N GLU A 124 12.20 -2.16 -8.85
CA GLU A 124 11.66 -3.51 -9.02
C GLU A 124 10.58 -3.82 -7.98
N LEU A 125 9.35 -4.08 -8.42
CA LEU A 125 8.30 -4.64 -7.57
C LEU A 125 8.64 -6.10 -7.25
N LYS A 126 8.93 -6.38 -5.98
CA LYS A 126 9.36 -7.71 -5.53
C LYS A 126 8.20 -8.69 -5.43
N LYS A 127 8.51 -9.96 -5.70
CA LYS A 127 7.56 -11.07 -5.60
C LYS A 127 7.08 -11.31 -4.19
N ALA A 128 8.03 -11.29 -3.24
CA ALA A 128 7.78 -11.56 -1.84
C ALA A 128 6.60 -10.74 -1.32
N GLU A 129 5.65 -11.44 -0.71
CA GLU A 129 4.43 -10.87 -0.19
C GLU A 129 4.06 -11.59 1.11
N ASP A 130 3.88 -10.81 2.17
CA ASP A 130 3.34 -11.29 3.43
C ASP A 130 1.85 -10.96 3.44
N VAL A 131 0.98 -11.97 3.36
CA VAL A 131 -0.48 -11.75 3.37
C VAL A 131 -1.00 -11.96 4.79
N ARG A 132 -1.69 -10.95 5.31
CA ARG A 132 -2.26 -10.97 6.66
C ARG A 132 -3.74 -10.59 6.63
N GLU A 133 -4.45 -11.00 7.67
CA GLU A 133 -5.84 -10.66 7.94
C GLU A 133 -5.93 -10.25 9.43
N GLY A 134 -6.79 -9.30 9.74
CA GLY A 134 -6.93 -8.77 11.09
C GLY A 134 -7.36 -7.31 11.10
N LEU A 135 -8.26 -6.91 12.02
CA LEU A 135 -8.56 -5.48 12.24
C LEU A 135 -7.34 -4.66 12.67
N ARG A 136 -6.33 -5.32 13.25
CA ARG A 136 -5.03 -4.74 13.60
C ARG A 136 -3.94 -5.62 13.05
N GLN A 137 -3.15 -5.08 12.14
CA GLN A 137 -2.12 -5.83 11.44
C GLN A 137 -0.75 -5.23 11.73
N ASN A 138 0.24 -6.10 11.91
CA ASN A 138 1.64 -5.72 12.06
C ASN A 138 2.46 -6.55 11.08
N CYS A 139 3.26 -5.90 10.25
CA CYS A 139 4.18 -6.54 9.33
C CYS A 139 5.58 -5.95 9.49
N ILE A 140 6.60 -6.79 9.33
CA ILE A 140 8.00 -6.37 9.28
C ILE A 140 8.53 -6.81 7.91
N LEU A 141 8.98 -5.84 7.13
CA LEU A 141 9.61 -6.05 5.84
C LEU A 141 11.11 -5.77 5.99
N SER A 142 11.96 -6.74 5.68
CA SER A 142 13.42 -6.59 5.79
C SER A 142 14.03 -6.21 4.45
N ALA A 143 14.95 -5.25 4.45
CA ALA A 143 15.79 -4.97 3.30
C ALA A 143 16.80 -6.11 3.11
N THR A 144 16.84 -6.66 1.91
CA THR A 144 17.75 -7.77 1.53
C THR A 144 19.06 -7.28 0.95
N GLU A 145 19.13 -6.02 0.55
CA GLU A 145 20.29 -5.41 -0.07
C GLU A 145 20.24 -3.88 0.12
N LYS A 146 21.28 -3.18 -0.34
CA LYS A 146 21.32 -1.72 -0.26
C LYS A 146 20.50 -1.09 -1.38
N GLY A 147 19.71 -0.06 -1.05
CA GLY A 147 19.08 0.79 -2.05
C GLY A 147 17.85 1.52 -1.53
N GLU A 148 17.08 2.06 -2.46
CA GLU A 148 15.83 2.75 -2.18
C GLU A 148 14.67 1.76 -2.14
N TYR A 149 13.90 1.79 -1.05
CA TYR A 149 12.75 0.92 -0.83
C TYR A 149 11.45 1.71 -0.67
N TYR A 150 10.38 1.21 -1.28
CA TYR A 150 9.01 1.69 -1.08
C TYR A 150 8.15 0.55 -0.50
N PRO A 151 7.67 0.67 0.75
CA PRO A 151 6.71 -0.26 1.30
C PRO A 151 5.35 -0.08 0.64
N CYS A 152 4.72 -1.20 0.32
CA CYS A 152 3.46 -1.24 -0.40
C CYS A 152 2.43 -2.13 0.30
N LEU A 153 1.16 -1.80 0.14
CA LEU A 153 0.02 -2.68 0.44
C LEU A 153 -0.66 -3.07 -0.86
N ILE A 154 -1.22 -4.27 -0.90
CA ILE A 154 -2.08 -4.69 -2.00
C ILE A 154 -3.35 -5.37 -1.50
N GLY A 155 -4.48 -4.99 -2.07
CA GLY A 155 -5.77 -5.61 -1.74
C GLY A 155 -5.80 -7.08 -2.14
N ARG A 156 -6.11 -7.97 -1.20
CA ARG A 156 -6.31 -9.41 -1.44
C ARG A 156 -7.71 -9.90 -1.10
N SER A 157 -8.53 -9.03 -0.51
CA SER A 157 -9.95 -9.27 -0.29
C SER A 157 -10.79 -8.87 -1.48
N SER A 158 -11.92 -9.58 -1.66
CA SER A 158 -12.98 -9.18 -2.59
C SER A 158 -13.74 -7.94 -2.12
N ASP A 159 -13.82 -7.74 -0.80
CA ASP A 159 -14.44 -6.57 -0.18
C ASP A 159 -13.43 -5.41 -0.12
N ILE A 160 -13.95 -4.19 0.03
CA ILE A 160 -13.12 -2.98 0.16
C ILE A 160 -12.38 -3.01 1.51
N THR A 161 -11.07 -2.84 1.48
CA THR A 161 -10.25 -2.59 2.66
C THR A 161 -10.38 -1.12 3.05
N THR A 162 -10.66 -0.84 4.32
CA THR A 162 -10.85 0.52 4.83
C THR A 162 -9.93 0.72 6.04
N LEU A 163 -8.78 1.35 5.83
CA LEU A 163 -7.82 1.66 6.90
C LEU A 163 -8.25 2.93 7.62
N LYS A 164 -8.36 2.85 8.94
CA LYS A 164 -8.61 4.00 9.80
C LYS A 164 -7.35 4.83 10.02
N ASN A 165 -6.22 4.15 10.22
CA ASN A 165 -4.89 4.77 10.33
C ASN A 165 -3.81 3.68 10.23
N GLY A 166 -2.56 4.13 10.12
CA GLY A 166 -1.41 3.26 10.29
C GLY A 166 -0.14 4.04 10.53
N THR A 167 0.93 3.30 10.83
CA THR A 167 2.26 3.88 11.01
C THR A 167 3.32 3.06 10.33
N ILE A 168 4.32 3.74 9.77
CA ILE A 168 5.57 3.15 9.28
C ILE A 168 6.69 3.56 10.22
N THR A 169 7.50 2.59 10.67
CA THR A 169 8.73 2.83 11.42
C THR A 169 9.88 2.17 10.69
N VAL A 170 10.98 2.90 10.49
CA VAL A 170 12.19 2.36 9.89
C VAL A 170 13.23 2.13 10.98
N ILE A 171 13.82 0.94 11.00
CA ILE A 171 14.84 0.51 11.95
C ILE A 171 16.12 0.21 11.18
N GLU A 172 17.12 1.06 11.38
CA GLU A 172 18.48 0.89 10.85
C GLU A 172 19.28 -0.02 11.81
N LYS A 173 19.96 -1.04 11.29
CA LYS A 173 20.72 -2.02 12.09
C LYS A 173 22.23 -1.93 11.92
#